data_AF-A0A954LAP4-F1
#
_entry.id   AF-A0A954LAP4-F1
#
_cell.length_a   1.000
_cell.length_b   1.000
_cell.length_c   1.000
_cell.angle_alpha   90.00
_cell.angle_beta   90.00
_cell.angle_gamma   90.00
#
_symmetry.space_group_name_H-M   'P 1'
#
loop_
_entity.id
_entity.type
_entity.pdbx_description
1 polymer ?
#
loop_
_entity_poly.entity_id
_entity_poly.type
_entity_poly.pdbx_seq_one_letter_code
_entity_poly.pdbx_strand_id
1 'polypeptide(L)'
;MEGLGSIPWHSLRHAYGTAEDVPDLIRQLQTADPNTRGEDSPLWRLFGNIWHQGTVYEATSHAVPFLIQLVETTSTPDRVGILDLLAHIAHGSSYLDVHESFLQRYPVAKPGIPGTEDFEREKRKELEWVEAARTAVIQGYDIYVHLLQSQSDVAYAAANVLACLRIRRAATSRLLAGKLREEARPLYRAGILLLLGELGHESPHVFDAVHSAASSESIEERRAAAITAVRLKTFDITDDFREALVEAICDTDLYQYFEGLPWDTADNIDQSALFHRDDAASKAAVDRLLDFVEGGNAGEESFDTLCQLLFSANDHPAPGNLTIEQQRALKAIVSAIDDHGMVFHTHFPCYGLPDSRRKLRRLASGQSTDLNIDESLPAIGDASNPRRPRILRRLKSGDRVHSRYFGFGTVMSATPRDYDIELRIEFDEEGRHTLGLNQSVLQFLLCYVLYLIWRLTGGQSAEPGTSES
;
A
#
# COMPACT_ATOMS: atom_id res chain seq x y z
N MET A 1 6.60 -1.16 34.74
CA MET A 1 7.43 -2.28 34.24
C MET A 1 7.41 -3.53 35.13
N GLU A 2 6.55 -3.59 36.14
CA GLU A 2 6.39 -4.80 36.95
C GLU A 2 5.84 -5.96 36.10
N GLY A 3 6.36 -7.18 36.29
CA GLY A 3 5.94 -8.36 35.51
C GLY A 3 6.67 -8.58 34.17
N LEU A 4 7.50 -7.65 33.69
CA LEU A 4 8.21 -7.82 32.41
C LEU A 4 9.14 -9.04 32.42
N GLY A 5 9.82 -9.29 33.54
CA GLY A 5 10.76 -10.41 33.69
C GLY A 5 10.10 -11.76 33.99
N SER A 6 8.79 -11.82 34.28
CA SER A 6 8.09 -13.08 34.56
C SER A 6 7.52 -13.78 33.32
N ILE A 7 7.51 -13.09 32.18
CA ILE A 7 7.08 -13.66 30.90
C ILE A 7 8.23 -14.54 30.35
N PRO A 8 7.96 -15.77 29.89
CA PRO A 8 8.99 -16.66 29.36
C PRO A 8 9.39 -16.26 27.92
N TRP A 9 10.03 -15.11 27.74
CA TRP A 9 10.39 -14.56 26.43
C TRP A 9 11.19 -15.52 25.53
N HIS A 10 12.02 -16.36 26.14
CA HIS A 10 12.79 -17.40 25.43
C HIS A 10 11.93 -18.45 24.71
N SER A 11 10.68 -18.67 25.16
CA SER A 11 9.75 -19.59 24.52
C SER A 11 8.85 -18.92 23.49
N LEU A 12 8.78 -17.59 23.47
CA LEU A 12 7.95 -16.83 22.54
C LEU A 12 8.72 -16.50 21.26
N ARG A 13 7.98 -16.32 20.17
CA ARG A 13 8.54 -15.91 18.88
C ARG A 13 8.03 -14.56 18.38
N HIS A 14 8.90 -13.89 17.64
CA HIS A 14 8.65 -12.64 16.92
C HIS A 14 9.14 -12.78 15.46
N ALA A 15 9.11 -11.74 14.64
CA ALA A 15 9.46 -11.78 13.21
C ALA A 15 10.78 -12.50 12.88
N TYR A 16 11.83 -12.27 13.68
CA TYR A 16 13.18 -12.78 13.43
C TYR A 16 13.60 -13.98 14.29
N GLY A 17 12.66 -14.64 14.98
CA GLY A 17 12.98 -15.81 15.83
C GLY A 17 12.53 -15.65 17.28
N THR A 18 13.41 -15.97 18.23
CA THR A 18 13.10 -15.92 19.67
C THR A 18 12.95 -14.47 20.16
N ALA A 19 12.05 -14.25 21.13
CA ALA A 19 11.75 -12.92 21.66
C ALA A 19 12.58 -12.52 22.91
N GLU A 20 13.72 -13.19 23.17
CA GLU A 20 14.57 -12.91 24.34
C GLU A 20 15.09 -11.48 24.42
N ASP A 21 15.17 -10.77 23.29
CA ASP A 21 15.66 -9.40 23.20
C ASP A 21 14.59 -8.33 23.50
N VAL A 22 13.30 -8.67 23.37
CA VAL A 22 12.14 -7.77 23.56
C VAL A 22 12.16 -7.05 24.92
N PRO A 23 12.45 -7.71 26.06
CA PRO A 23 12.45 -7.05 27.36
C PRO A 23 13.49 -5.93 27.46
N ASP A 24 14.67 -6.12 26.87
CA ASP A 24 15.74 -5.12 26.90
C ASP A 24 15.42 -3.94 25.99
N LEU A 25 14.79 -4.20 24.83
CA LEU A 25 14.28 -3.14 23.97
C LEU A 25 13.23 -2.29 24.68
N ILE A 26 12.25 -2.91 25.35
CA ILE A 26 11.22 -2.20 26.14
C ILE A 26 11.84 -1.35 27.26
N ARG A 27 12.89 -1.85 27.93
CA ARG A 27 13.60 -1.06 28.95
C ARG A 27 14.30 0.15 28.35
N GLN A 28 14.96 -0.01 27.21
CA GLN A 28 15.68 1.07 26.53
C GLN A 28 14.74 2.22 26.12
N LEU A 29 13.49 1.92 25.77
CA LEU A 29 12.49 2.96 25.43
C LEU A 29 12.25 3.99 26.53
N GLN A 30 12.57 3.70 27.80
CA GLN A 30 12.42 4.67 28.88
C GLN A 30 13.40 5.85 28.80
N THR A 31 14.54 5.67 28.14
CA THR A 31 15.65 6.63 28.17
C THR A 31 16.26 6.91 26.80
N ALA A 32 15.84 6.19 25.76
CA ALA A 32 16.37 6.36 24.41
C ALA A 32 16.05 7.76 23.86
N ASP A 33 17.00 8.32 23.11
CA ASP A 33 16.78 9.57 22.39
C ASP A 33 15.73 9.33 21.28
N PRO A 34 14.59 10.07 21.28
CA PRO A 34 13.54 9.93 20.29
C PRO A 34 13.99 10.30 18.87
N ASN A 35 15.18 10.90 18.70
CA ASN A 35 15.76 11.20 17.39
C ASN A 35 16.68 10.09 16.87
N THR A 36 16.91 9.02 17.63
CA THR A 36 17.66 7.87 17.14
C THR A 36 16.88 7.21 15.99
N ARG A 37 17.56 6.85 14.90
CA ARG A 37 16.96 6.29 13.67
C ARG A 37 17.61 4.97 13.30
N GLY A 38 16.91 4.17 12.50
CA GLY A 38 17.40 2.90 11.97
C GLY A 38 17.70 1.88 13.07
N GLU A 39 18.69 1.02 12.84
CA GLU A 39 19.04 -0.10 13.72
C GLU A 39 19.48 0.31 15.12
N ASP A 40 19.97 1.54 15.31
CA ASP A 40 20.36 2.07 16.61
C ASP A 40 19.14 2.43 17.48
N SER A 41 17.95 2.60 16.88
CA SER A 41 16.74 2.93 17.61
C SER A 41 16.11 1.68 18.24
N PRO A 42 15.95 1.63 19.58
CA PRO A 42 15.28 0.51 20.23
C PRO A 42 13.81 0.43 19.84
N LEU A 43 13.17 1.57 19.52
CA LEU A 43 11.81 1.58 19.01
C LEU A 43 11.74 0.97 17.62
N TRP A 44 12.62 1.36 16.71
CA TRP A 44 12.63 0.81 15.34
C TRP A 44 12.84 -0.71 15.34
N ARG A 45 13.79 -1.20 16.17
CA ARG A 45 14.03 -2.64 16.34
C ARG A 45 12.83 -3.35 16.96
N LEU A 46 12.27 -2.79 18.03
CA LEU A 46 11.09 -3.39 18.66
C LEU A 46 9.92 -3.44 17.68
N PHE A 47 9.70 -2.34 16.96
CA PHE A 47 8.68 -2.22 15.93
C PHE A 47 8.79 -3.42 14.99
N GLY A 48 9.90 -3.57 14.26
CA GLY A 48 10.13 -4.66 13.32
C GLY A 48 10.16 -6.06 13.92
N ASN A 49 10.42 -6.21 15.22
CA ASN A 49 10.39 -7.50 15.90
C ASN A 49 8.95 -7.96 16.14
N ILE A 50 8.14 -7.14 16.83
CA ILE A 50 6.78 -7.53 17.28
C ILE A 50 5.67 -7.10 16.32
N TRP A 51 5.99 -6.34 15.28
CA TRP A 51 5.13 -6.09 14.12
C TRP A 51 6.00 -5.97 12.87
N HIS A 52 5.65 -6.66 11.78
CA HIS A 52 6.46 -6.55 10.56
C HIS A 52 5.59 -6.68 9.33
N GLN A 53 5.60 -5.65 8.48
CA GLN A 53 4.90 -5.65 7.18
C GLN A 53 3.43 -6.08 7.31
N GLY A 54 2.70 -5.50 8.27
CA GLY A 54 1.28 -5.79 8.49
C GLY A 54 1.00 -7.03 9.34
N THR A 55 2.02 -7.72 9.86
CA THR A 55 1.84 -8.98 10.61
C THR A 55 2.24 -8.85 12.07
N VAL A 56 1.55 -9.59 12.95
CA VAL A 56 1.87 -9.70 14.39
C VAL A 56 2.25 -11.13 14.76
N TYR A 57 2.87 -11.28 15.93
CA TYR A 57 3.51 -12.51 16.37
C TYR A 57 3.10 -12.89 17.78
N GLU A 58 3.46 -14.11 18.20
CA GLU A 58 3.21 -14.63 19.53
C GLU A 58 3.64 -13.65 20.65
N ALA A 59 4.84 -13.08 20.53
CA ALA A 59 5.40 -12.14 21.51
C ALA A 59 4.67 -10.78 21.57
N THR A 60 3.90 -10.41 20.54
CA THR A 60 3.32 -9.07 20.40
C THR A 60 2.36 -8.75 21.54
N SER A 61 1.40 -9.65 21.80
CA SER A 61 0.40 -9.47 22.87
C SER A 61 1.03 -9.32 24.26
N HIS A 62 2.18 -9.96 24.49
CA HIS A 62 2.92 -9.90 25.75
C HIS A 62 3.66 -8.57 25.95
N ALA A 63 4.07 -7.90 24.85
CA ALA A 63 4.77 -6.61 24.91
C ALA A 63 3.79 -5.44 25.15
N VAL A 64 2.59 -5.51 24.58
CA VAL A 64 1.60 -4.41 24.56
C VAL A 64 1.31 -3.80 25.94
N PRO A 65 1.09 -4.56 27.04
CA PRO A 65 0.83 -3.97 28.35
C PRO A 65 1.94 -3.03 28.84
N PHE A 66 3.20 -3.29 28.47
CA PHE A 66 4.33 -2.45 28.84
C PHE A 66 4.44 -1.21 27.96
N LEU A 67 4.11 -1.33 26.67
CA LEU A 67 3.98 -0.18 25.77
C LEU A 67 2.89 0.78 26.27
N ILE A 68 1.76 0.25 26.74
CA ILE A 68 0.68 1.04 27.35
C ILE A 68 1.18 1.81 28.60
N GLN A 69 1.93 1.14 29.50
CA GLN A 69 2.54 1.81 30.66
C GLN A 69 3.53 2.91 30.26
N LEU A 70 4.30 2.69 29.19
CA LEU A 70 5.26 3.68 28.68
C LEU A 70 4.55 4.91 28.12
N VAL A 71 3.44 4.76 27.39
CA VAL A 71 2.70 5.92 26.86
C VAL A 71 1.95 6.68 27.96
N GLU A 72 1.57 6.02 29.07
CA GLU A 72 1.00 6.69 30.24
C GLU A 72 2.05 7.51 31.00
N THR A 73 3.31 7.05 31.00
CA THR A 73 4.42 7.71 31.68
C THR A 73 4.87 8.96 30.91
N THR A 74 4.59 10.14 31.44
CA THR A 74 4.87 11.43 30.76
C THR A 74 6.34 11.71 30.48
N SER A 75 7.26 11.09 31.23
CA SER A 75 8.71 11.21 31.02
C SER A 75 9.27 10.27 29.95
N THR A 76 8.46 9.37 29.38
CA THR A 76 8.90 8.52 28.27
C THR A 76 9.20 9.40 27.05
N PRO A 77 10.40 9.30 26.44
CA PRO A 77 10.79 10.22 25.37
C PRO A 77 9.96 10.10 24.08
N ASP A 78 9.78 8.89 23.53
CA ASP A 78 9.11 8.69 22.23
C ASP A 78 7.70 8.10 22.36
N ARG A 79 6.81 8.81 23.06
CA ARG A 79 5.42 8.36 23.26
C ARG A 79 4.63 8.31 21.96
N VAL A 80 4.96 9.17 21.00
CA VAL A 80 4.31 9.22 19.68
C VAL A 80 4.61 7.95 18.90
N GLY A 81 5.88 7.56 18.76
CA GLY A 81 6.24 6.33 18.05
C GLY A 81 5.74 5.05 18.73
N ILE A 82 5.62 5.03 20.06
CA ILE A 82 5.01 3.90 20.77
C ILE A 82 3.50 3.80 20.49
N LEU A 83 2.79 4.94 20.45
CA LEU A 83 1.37 4.96 20.07
C LEU A 83 1.16 4.54 18.62
N ASP A 84 2.06 4.95 17.73
CA ASP A 84 2.04 4.52 16.33
C ASP A 84 2.21 2.99 16.21
N LEU A 85 3.16 2.39 16.94
CA LEU A 85 3.31 0.94 17.02
C LEU A 85 2.03 0.26 17.56
N LEU A 86 1.37 0.83 18.57
CA LEU A 86 0.12 0.29 19.11
C LEU A 86 -1.02 0.34 18.08
N ALA A 87 -1.08 1.37 17.23
CA ALA A 87 -2.05 1.47 16.15
C ALA A 87 -1.81 0.39 15.08
N HIS A 88 -0.55 0.18 14.68
CA HIS A 88 -0.16 -0.88 13.74
C HIS A 88 -0.46 -2.28 14.29
N ILE A 89 -0.20 -2.53 15.58
CA ILE A 89 -0.55 -3.80 16.24
C ILE A 89 -2.07 -4.01 16.26
N ALA A 90 -2.87 -2.97 16.46
CA ALA A 90 -4.33 -3.08 16.46
C ALA A 90 -4.91 -3.50 15.09
N HIS A 91 -4.20 -3.20 14.00
CA HIS A 91 -4.56 -3.55 12.63
C HIS A 91 -3.80 -4.74 12.05
N GLY A 92 -2.77 -5.23 12.74
CA GLY A 92 -1.96 -6.33 12.24
C GLY A 92 -2.76 -7.63 12.05
N SER A 93 -2.34 -8.43 11.08
CA SER A 93 -2.93 -9.74 10.76
C SER A 93 -1.90 -10.87 10.92
N SER A 94 -2.30 -12.08 10.53
CA SER A 94 -1.46 -13.26 10.44
C SER A 94 -0.53 -13.17 9.23
N TYR A 95 0.68 -13.71 9.35
CA TYR A 95 1.60 -13.84 8.22
C TYR A 95 0.99 -14.68 7.09
N LEU A 96 0.39 -15.82 7.46
CA LEU A 96 -0.23 -16.72 6.49
C LEU A 96 -1.49 -16.14 5.85
N ASP A 97 -2.21 -15.27 6.55
CA ASP A 97 -3.34 -14.55 5.98
C ASP A 97 -2.89 -13.48 4.97
N VAL A 98 -1.88 -12.67 5.33
CA VAL A 98 -1.35 -11.61 4.45
C VAL A 98 -0.66 -12.19 3.21
N HIS A 99 0.00 -13.35 3.33
CA HIS A 99 0.83 -13.92 2.26
C HIS A 99 0.20 -15.14 1.55
N GLU A 100 -1.07 -15.43 1.78
CA GLU A 100 -1.74 -16.61 1.21
C GLU A 100 -1.63 -16.69 -0.31
N SER A 101 -1.93 -15.58 -1.01
CA SER A 101 -1.89 -15.51 -2.48
C SER A 101 -0.49 -15.77 -3.03
N PHE A 102 0.54 -15.26 -2.35
CA PHE A 102 1.93 -15.51 -2.68
C PHE A 102 2.28 -16.98 -2.48
N LEU A 103 1.89 -17.58 -1.34
CA LEU A 103 2.16 -18.97 -1.00
C LEU A 103 1.39 -19.95 -1.89
N GLN A 104 0.23 -19.56 -2.41
CA GLN A 104 -0.52 -20.30 -3.41
C GLN A 104 0.24 -20.37 -4.74
N ARG A 105 0.86 -19.25 -5.15
CA ARG A 105 1.65 -19.15 -6.39
C ARG A 105 3.02 -19.81 -6.26
N TYR A 106 3.63 -19.73 -5.07
CA TYR A 106 4.97 -20.22 -4.77
C TYR A 106 5.00 -21.03 -3.46
N PRO A 107 4.55 -22.28 -3.48
CA PRO A 107 4.53 -23.11 -2.28
C PRO A 107 5.93 -23.35 -1.71
N VAL A 108 6.06 -23.25 -0.39
CA VAL A 108 7.27 -23.59 0.36
C VAL A 108 7.02 -24.82 1.23
N ALA A 109 8.10 -25.45 1.70
CA ALA A 109 8.01 -26.72 2.45
C ALA A 109 7.22 -26.62 3.75
N LYS A 110 7.16 -25.45 4.39
CA LYS A 110 6.34 -25.16 5.57
C LYS A 110 5.82 -23.72 5.52
N PRO A 111 4.55 -23.48 5.90
CA PRO A 111 3.60 -24.45 6.46
C PRO A 111 2.89 -25.35 5.43
N GLY A 112 3.23 -25.21 4.14
CA GLY A 112 2.69 -26.04 3.06
C GLY A 112 1.96 -25.20 2.03
N ILE A 113 1.03 -25.83 1.30
CA ILE A 113 0.19 -25.18 0.29
C ILE A 113 -1.08 -24.66 0.99
N PRO A 114 -1.57 -23.44 0.69
CA PRO A 114 -2.86 -22.98 1.20
C PRO A 114 -4.00 -23.95 0.92
N GLY A 115 -4.96 -24.06 1.85
CA GLY A 115 -6.05 -25.04 1.81
C GLY A 115 -5.67 -26.45 2.26
N THR A 116 -4.41 -26.72 2.62
CA THR A 116 -4.04 -27.97 3.31
C THR A 116 -4.31 -27.89 4.81
N GLU A 117 -4.60 -29.03 5.44
CA GLU A 117 -4.94 -29.05 6.87
C GLU A 117 -3.79 -28.52 7.76
N ASP A 118 -2.52 -28.76 7.39
CA ASP A 118 -1.35 -28.20 8.06
C ASP A 118 -1.31 -26.67 7.97
N PHE A 119 -1.53 -26.11 6.77
CA PHE A 119 -1.57 -24.68 6.55
C PHE A 119 -2.69 -24.02 7.36
N GLU A 120 -3.90 -24.56 7.30
CA GLU A 120 -5.07 -24.03 8.02
C GLU A 120 -4.92 -24.16 9.55
N ARG A 121 -4.17 -25.15 10.04
CA ARG A 121 -3.82 -25.26 11.46
C ARG A 121 -2.89 -24.15 11.91
N GLU A 122 -1.81 -23.92 11.18
CA GLU A 122 -0.85 -22.85 11.52
C GLU A 122 -1.50 -21.47 11.36
N LYS A 123 -2.28 -21.24 10.30
CA LYS A 123 -3.02 -19.97 10.09
C LYS A 123 -3.95 -19.66 11.26
N ARG A 124 -4.73 -20.64 11.75
CA ARG A 124 -5.57 -20.46 12.94
C ARG A 124 -4.76 -20.10 14.19
N LYS A 125 -3.60 -20.71 14.39
CA LYS A 125 -2.71 -20.37 15.50
C LYS A 125 -2.19 -18.94 15.41
N GLU A 126 -1.81 -18.48 14.22
CA GLU A 126 -1.42 -17.09 14.02
C GLU A 126 -2.59 -16.12 14.25
N LEU A 127 -3.81 -16.49 13.84
CA LEU A 127 -5.01 -15.68 14.11
C LEU A 127 -5.35 -15.60 15.61
N GLU A 128 -5.01 -16.63 16.41
CA GLU A 128 -5.09 -16.52 17.88
C GLU A 128 -4.12 -15.45 18.42
N TRP A 129 -2.93 -15.30 17.82
CA TRP A 129 -2.01 -14.21 18.19
C TRP A 129 -2.54 -12.84 17.79
N VAL A 130 -3.18 -12.72 16.61
CA VAL A 130 -3.83 -11.49 16.16
C VAL A 130 -4.90 -11.05 17.17
N GLU A 131 -5.80 -11.95 17.55
CA GLU A 131 -6.86 -11.65 18.51
C GLU A 131 -6.30 -11.27 19.88
N ALA A 132 -5.27 -11.99 20.35
CA ALA A 132 -4.61 -11.69 21.62
C ALA A 132 -3.92 -10.31 21.60
N ALA A 133 -3.22 -9.97 20.52
CA ALA A 133 -2.55 -8.69 20.37
C ALA A 133 -3.56 -7.54 20.33
N ARG A 134 -4.61 -7.67 19.52
CA ARG A 134 -5.69 -6.68 19.45
C ARG A 134 -6.41 -6.50 20.79
N THR A 135 -6.73 -7.61 21.47
CA THR A 135 -7.31 -7.57 22.82
C THR A 135 -6.42 -6.84 23.81
N ALA A 136 -5.10 -7.07 23.77
CA ALA A 136 -4.14 -6.38 24.63
C ALA A 136 -4.14 -4.87 24.37
N VAL A 137 -4.20 -4.42 23.11
CA VAL A 137 -4.23 -2.98 22.79
C VAL A 137 -5.54 -2.35 23.28
N ILE A 138 -6.67 -3.06 23.15
CA ILE A 138 -7.99 -2.62 23.64
C ILE A 138 -7.98 -2.32 25.16
N GLN A 139 -7.19 -3.04 25.95
CA GLN A 139 -7.11 -2.78 27.40
C GLN A 139 -6.58 -1.38 27.73
N GLY A 140 -5.85 -0.73 26.81
CA GLY A 140 -5.38 0.64 26.96
C GLY A 140 -6.41 1.72 26.61
N TYR A 141 -7.64 1.38 26.21
CA TYR A 141 -8.63 2.32 25.68
C TYR A 141 -8.82 3.57 26.56
N ASP A 142 -9.01 3.39 27.87
CA ASP A 142 -9.27 4.52 28.77
C ASP A 142 -8.03 5.41 28.94
N ILE A 143 -6.82 4.85 28.84
CA ILE A 143 -5.55 5.60 28.82
C ILE A 143 -5.49 6.45 27.54
N TYR A 144 -5.77 5.88 26.37
CA TYR A 144 -5.75 6.64 25.12
C TYR A 144 -6.79 7.77 25.11
N VAL A 145 -7.98 7.54 25.68
CA VAL A 145 -8.99 8.59 25.86
C VAL A 145 -8.48 9.70 26.80
N HIS A 146 -7.78 9.35 27.88
CA HIS A 146 -7.19 10.35 28.76
C HIS A 146 -6.13 11.21 28.05
N LEU A 147 -5.31 10.61 27.17
CA LEU A 147 -4.30 11.33 26.38
C LEU A 147 -4.89 12.37 25.42
N LEU A 148 -6.14 12.18 24.96
CA LEU A 148 -6.83 13.12 24.05
C LEU A 148 -7.03 14.53 24.63
N GLN A 149 -6.94 14.70 25.95
CA GLN A 149 -7.22 15.95 26.66
C GLN A 149 -6.24 17.09 26.34
N SER A 150 -5.09 16.79 25.72
CA SER A 150 -4.09 17.78 25.34
C SER A 150 -4.12 18.12 23.84
N GLN A 151 -3.55 19.28 23.48
CA GLN A 151 -3.26 19.67 22.10
C GLN A 151 -1.79 19.37 21.78
N SER A 152 -1.41 18.09 21.87
CA SER A 152 -0.05 17.61 21.61
C SER A 152 -0.06 16.48 20.59
N ASP A 153 1.07 16.22 19.95
CA ASP A 153 1.23 15.12 18.99
C ASP A 153 0.90 13.75 19.61
N VAL A 154 1.16 13.59 20.91
CA VAL A 154 0.75 12.40 21.69
C VAL A 154 -0.78 12.22 21.69
N ALA A 155 -1.54 13.31 21.82
CA ALA A 155 -3.00 13.23 21.78
C ALA A 155 -3.50 12.79 20.40
N TYR A 156 -2.82 13.22 19.34
CA TYR A 156 -3.17 12.88 17.96
C TYR A 156 -2.77 11.44 17.59
N ALA A 157 -1.60 10.97 18.04
CA ALA A 157 -1.23 9.57 17.93
C ALA A 157 -2.18 8.67 18.75
N ALA A 158 -2.63 9.09 19.93
CA ALA A 158 -3.63 8.36 20.71
C ALA A 158 -5.00 8.32 20.01
N ALA A 159 -5.38 9.39 19.31
CA ALA A 159 -6.57 9.41 18.46
C ALA A 159 -6.47 8.36 17.34
N ASN A 160 -5.30 8.19 16.74
CA ASN A 160 -5.07 7.15 15.73
C ASN A 160 -5.31 5.74 16.31
N VAL A 161 -4.73 5.42 17.46
CA VAL A 161 -4.97 4.13 18.15
C VAL A 161 -6.46 3.89 18.37
N LEU A 162 -7.19 4.89 18.89
CA LEU A 162 -8.63 4.79 19.15
C LEU A 162 -9.46 4.55 17.89
N ALA A 163 -9.08 5.16 16.76
CA ALA A 163 -9.74 4.92 15.48
C ALA A 163 -9.51 3.48 14.99
N CYS A 164 -8.25 3.01 15.05
CA CYS A 164 -7.84 1.65 14.65
C CYS A 164 -8.50 0.54 15.49
N LEU A 165 -8.77 0.84 16.77
CA LEU A 165 -9.45 -0.11 17.64
C LEU A 165 -10.89 -0.41 17.17
N ARG A 166 -11.58 0.52 16.50
CA ARG A 166 -12.96 0.33 15.99
C ARG A 166 -13.98 -0.22 17.01
N ILE A 167 -13.70 -0.06 18.30
CA ILE A 167 -14.62 -0.35 19.42
C ILE A 167 -15.22 0.95 19.93
N ARG A 168 -16.36 0.85 20.64
CA ARG A 168 -17.05 2.02 21.23
C ARG A 168 -17.24 3.16 20.22
N ARG A 169 -17.49 2.80 18.94
CA ARG A 169 -17.43 3.69 17.78
C ARG A 169 -18.22 5.00 17.94
N ALA A 170 -19.41 4.93 18.53
CA ALA A 170 -20.22 6.11 18.80
C ALA A 170 -19.62 7.07 19.85
N ALA A 171 -18.89 6.55 20.83
CA ALA A 171 -18.20 7.38 21.82
C ALA A 171 -16.93 7.98 21.21
N THR A 172 -16.12 7.16 20.53
CA THR A 172 -14.89 7.61 19.86
C THR A 172 -15.17 8.67 18.80
N SER A 173 -16.21 8.50 17.97
CA SER A 173 -16.55 9.48 16.93
C SER A 173 -16.94 10.84 17.51
N ARG A 174 -17.60 10.88 18.67
CA ARG A 174 -17.91 12.15 19.36
C ARG A 174 -16.67 12.82 19.92
N LEU A 175 -15.72 12.05 20.45
CA LEU A 175 -14.43 12.57 20.93
C LEU A 175 -13.62 13.17 19.78
N LEU A 176 -13.50 12.44 18.67
CA LEU A 176 -12.80 12.92 17.47
C LEU A 176 -13.48 14.16 16.87
N ALA A 177 -14.81 14.15 16.76
CA ALA A 177 -15.56 15.32 16.28
C ALA A 177 -15.44 16.53 17.22
N GLY A 178 -15.32 16.31 18.53
CA GLY A 178 -14.97 17.36 19.50
C GLY A 178 -13.60 17.94 19.22
N LYS A 179 -12.59 17.09 19.09
CA LYS A 179 -11.21 17.49 18.78
C LYS A 179 -11.12 18.25 17.45
N LEU A 180 -11.87 17.82 16.44
CA LEU A 180 -11.96 18.51 15.15
C LEU A 180 -12.50 19.94 15.28
N ARG A 181 -13.45 20.19 16.18
CA ARG A 181 -13.97 21.56 16.38
C ARG A 181 -12.99 22.47 17.11
N GLU A 182 -12.10 21.91 17.92
CA GLU A 182 -11.11 22.67 18.70
C GLU A 182 -9.81 22.92 17.94
N GLU A 183 -9.50 22.09 16.93
CA GLU A 183 -8.26 22.19 16.15
C GLU A 183 -8.40 23.23 15.02
N ALA A 184 -7.40 24.11 14.95
CA ALA A 184 -7.31 25.20 13.98
C ALA A 184 -6.32 24.91 12.85
N ARG A 185 -5.37 23.99 13.04
CA ARG A 185 -4.33 23.64 12.07
C ARG A 185 -4.92 22.74 10.97
N PRO A 186 -4.94 23.15 9.70
CA PRO A 186 -5.56 22.39 8.61
C PRO A 186 -5.09 20.94 8.50
N LEU A 187 -3.78 20.71 8.59
CA LEU A 187 -3.19 19.36 8.56
C LEU A 187 -3.76 18.43 9.64
N TYR A 188 -3.87 18.91 10.88
CA TYR A 188 -4.38 18.10 12.00
C TYR A 188 -5.89 17.89 11.91
N ARG A 189 -6.63 18.86 11.39
CA ARG A 189 -8.07 18.71 11.07
C ARG A 189 -8.27 17.61 10.02
N ALA A 190 -7.46 17.64 8.97
CA ALA A 190 -7.44 16.64 7.92
C ALA A 190 -7.11 15.24 8.46
N GLY A 191 -6.11 15.14 9.35
CA GLY A 191 -5.81 13.91 10.07
C GLY A 191 -7.00 13.37 10.86
N ILE A 192 -7.70 14.22 11.64
CA ILE A 192 -8.90 13.79 12.38
C ILE A 192 -10.02 13.30 11.44
N LEU A 193 -10.20 13.92 10.28
CA LEU A 193 -11.17 13.46 9.27
C LEU A 193 -10.82 12.04 8.80
N LEU A 194 -9.55 11.78 8.45
CA LEU A 194 -9.08 10.43 8.10
C LEU A 194 -9.39 9.41 9.21
N LEU A 195 -9.18 9.80 10.48
CA LEU A 195 -9.49 8.94 11.64
C LEU A 195 -11.00 8.69 11.82
N LEU A 196 -11.87 9.65 11.47
CA LEU A 196 -13.32 9.43 11.46
C LEU A 196 -13.71 8.40 10.38
N GLY A 197 -13.07 8.45 9.22
CA GLY A 197 -13.22 7.45 8.16
C GLY A 197 -12.71 6.08 8.58
N GLU A 198 -11.53 6.03 9.21
CA GLU A 198 -10.90 4.81 9.74
C GLU A 198 -11.78 4.11 10.78
N LEU A 199 -12.43 4.90 11.65
CA LEU A 199 -13.37 4.41 12.65
C LEU A 199 -14.65 3.82 12.02
N GLY A 200 -15.06 4.34 10.85
CA GLY A 200 -16.22 3.88 10.08
C GLY A 200 -17.56 4.05 10.82
N HIS A 201 -17.67 5.04 11.71
CA HIS A 201 -18.91 5.31 12.44
C HIS A 201 -19.77 6.35 11.73
N GLU A 202 -20.81 5.90 11.06
CA GLU A 202 -21.76 6.78 10.38
C GLU A 202 -22.71 7.46 11.37
N SER A 203 -22.76 8.79 11.34
CA SER A 203 -23.62 9.61 12.20
C SER A 203 -23.72 11.04 11.67
N PRO A 204 -24.80 11.79 12.01
CA PRO A 204 -25.01 13.14 11.50
C PRO A 204 -23.80 14.07 11.70
N HIS A 205 -23.18 14.07 12.88
CA HIS A 205 -22.04 14.94 13.15
C HIS A 205 -20.77 14.56 12.37
N VAL A 206 -20.63 13.31 11.93
CA VAL A 206 -19.54 12.89 11.05
C VAL A 206 -19.84 13.34 9.62
N PHE A 207 -21.08 13.18 9.17
CA PHE A 207 -21.49 13.65 7.84
C PHE A 207 -21.36 15.18 7.73
N ASP A 208 -21.80 15.93 8.74
CA ASP A 208 -21.63 17.38 8.80
C ASP A 208 -20.15 17.79 8.73
N ALA A 209 -19.27 17.07 9.44
CA ALA A 209 -17.84 17.33 9.42
C ALA A 209 -17.23 17.08 8.03
N VAL A 210 -17.61 15.98 7.38
CA VAL A 210 -17.13 15.64 6.03
C VAL A 210 -17.68 16.61 4.98
N HIS A 211 -18.96 16.98 5.05
CA HIS A 211 -19.55 17.97 4.15
C HIS A 211 -18.88 19.33 4.30
N SER A 212 -18.63 19.78 5.53
CA SER A 212 -17.93 21.05 5.77
C SER A 212 -16.49 21.01 5.27
N ALA A 213 -15.82 19.86 5.35
CA ALA A 213 -14.45 19.71 4.90
C ALA A 213 -14.32 19.65 3.38
N ALA A 214 -15.31 19.07 2.69
CA ALA A 214 -15.34 18.97 1.22
C ALA A 214 -15.35 20.33 0.51
N SER A 215 -15.91 21.36 1.15
CA SER A 215 -15.94 22.75 0.65
C SER A 215 -14.95 23.68 1.36
N SER A 216 -14.01 23.13 2.14
CA SER A 216 -13.00 23.92 2.85
C SER A 216 -12.00 24.58 1.88
N GLU A 217 -11.50 25.76 2.24
CA GLU A 217 -10.40 26.41 1.53
C GLU A 217 -9.10 25.59 1.63
N SER A 218 -8.96 24.79 2.71
CA SER A 218 -7.84 23.87 2.93
C SER A 218 -7.88 22.69 1.95
N ILE A 219 -6.78 22.49 1.22
CA ILE A 219 -6.64 21.36 0.29
C ILE A 219 -6.59 20.05 1.08
N GLU A 220 -5.86 20.03 2.19
CA GLU A 220 -5.70 18.88 3.07
C GLU A 220 -7.06 18.39 3.59
N GLU A 221 -7.94 19.31 4.00
CA GLU A 221 -9.29 18.97 4.47
C GLU A 221 -10.16 18.43 3.33
N ARG A 222 -10.09 18.99 2.12
CA ARG A 222 -10.82 18.46 0.96
C ARG A 222 -10.36 17.06 0.58
N ARG A 223 -9.05 16.80 0.57
CA ARG A 223 -8.49 15.45 0.31
C ARG A 223 -8.91 14.46 1.38
N ALA A 224 -8.82 14.84 2.66
CA ALA A 224 -9.27 13.98 3.75
C ALA A 224 -10.77 13.70 3.68
N ALA A 225 -11.60 14.67 3.30
CA ALA A 225 -13.03 14.49 3.11
C ALA A 225 -13.31 13.44 2.03
N ALA A 226 -12.67 13.55 0.86
CA ALA A 226 -12.79 12.60 -0.25
C ALA A 226 -12.45 11.17 0.20
N ILE A 227 -11.29 10.98 0.85
CA ILE A 227 -10.84 9.67 1.37
C ILE A 227 -11.80 9.12 2.43
N THR A 228 -12.27 9.99 3.33
CA THR A 228 -13.16 9.61 4.42
C THR A 228 -14.52 9.12 3.92
N ALA A 229 -15.11 9.80 2.95
CA ALA A 229 -16.44 9.46 2.46
C ALA A 229 -16.50 8.19 1.60
N VAL A 230 -15.38 7.75 1.04
CA VAL A 230 -15.29 6.38 0.48
C VAL A 230 -15.49 5.32 1.56
N ARG A 231 -15.01 5.59 2.77
CA ARG A 231 -15.10 4.67 3.91
C ARG A 231 -16.47 4.69 4.61
N LEU A 232 -17.28 5.72 4.35
CA LEU A 232 -18.64 5.88 4.86
C LEU A 232 -19.65 5.44 3.79
N LYS A 233 -20.17 4.22 3.92
CA LYS A 233 -21.03 3.53 2.95
C LYS A 233 -22.34 4.28 2.67
N THR A 234 -22.97 4.85 3.70
CA THR A 234 -24.25 5.57 3.55
C THR A 234 -24.09 7.07 3.32
N PHE A 235 -22.86 7.55 3.13
CA PHE A 235 -22.62 8.97 2.86
C PHE A 235 -23.08 9.34 1.44
N ASP A 236 -23.88 10.40 1.35
CA ASP A 236 -24.41 10.93 0.09
C ASP A 236 -23.40 11.86 -0.59
N ILE A 237 -23.21 11.62 -1.89
CA ILE A 237 -22.23 12.35 -2.71
C ILE A 237 -22.94 13.57 -3.30
N THR A 238 -22.74 14.73 -2.68
CA THR A 238 -23.20 16.03 -3.17
C THR A 238 -22.30 16.56 -4.28
N ASP A 239 -22.72 17.61 -4.99
CA ASP A 239 -21.91 18.21 -6.07
C ASP A 239 -20.57 18.77 -5.55
N ASP A 240 -20.59 19.45 -4.39
CA ASP A 240 -19.35 19.94 -3.74
C ASP A 240 -18.39 18.79 -3.41
N PHE A 241 -18.94 17.65 -2.97
CA PHE A 241 -18.15 16.47 -2.66
C PHE A 241 -17.61 15.79 -3.93
N ARG A 242 -18.38 15.81 -5.02
CA ARG A 242 -17.95 15.28 -6.32
C ARG A 242 -16.70 15.98 -6.82
N GLU A 243 -16.62 17.31 -6.70
CA GLU A 243 -15.41 18.05 -7.07
C GLU A 243 -14.22 17.66 -6.17
N ALA A 244 -14.42 17.55 -4.85
CA ALA A 244 -13.36 17.09 -3.95
C ALA A 244 -12.86 15.67 -4.28
N LEU A 245 -13.76 14.77 -4.69
CA LEU A 245 -13.39 13.44 -5.22
C LEU A 245 -12.59 13.55 -6.52
N VAL A 246 -13.04 14.34 -7.50
CA VAL A 246 -12.32 14.53 -8.77
C VAL A 246 -10.92 15.06 -8.51
N GLU A 247 -10.78 16.08 -7.66
CA GLU A 247 -9.49 16.63 -7.28
C GLU A 247 -8.59 15.56 -6.63
N ALA A 248 -9.12 14.75 -5.71
CA ALA A 248 -8.36 13.70 -5.04
C ALA A 248 -7.98 12.53 -5.97
N ILE A 249 -8.84 12.16 -6.92
CA ILE A 249 -8.54 11.15 -7.93
C ILE A 249 -7.40 11.63 -8.83
N CYS A 250 -7.44 12.89 -9.27
CA CYS A 250 -6.42 13.46 -10.15
C CYS A 250 -5.10 13.79 -9.44
N ASP A 251 -5.07 13.71 -8.11
CA ASP A 251 -3.89 14.03 -7.33
C ASP A 251 -2.86 12.90 -7.39
N THR A 252 -1.64 13.20 -7.81
CA THR A 252 -0.60 12.20 -8.02
C THR A 252 0.18 11.88 -6.76
N ASP A 253 0.02 12.70 -5.72
CA ASP A 253 0.70 12.51 -4.44
C ASP A 253 -0.23 12.92 -3.30
N LEU A 254 -1.23 12.07 -3.03
CA LEU A 254 -2.15 12.29 -1.92
C LEU A 254 -1.45 12.24 -0.56
N TYR A 255 -0.36 11.49 -0.45
CA TYR A 255 0.33 11.28 0.83
C TYR A 255 1.03 12.56 1.32
N GLN A 256 1.60 13.36 0.41
CA GLN A 256 2.30 14.59 0.78
C GLN A 256 1.45 15.57 1.60
N TYR A 257 0.13 15.59 1.39
CA TYR A 257 -0.79 16.48 2.10
C TYR A 257 -0.94 16.14 3.57
N PHE A 258 -0.50 14.95 3.97
CA PHE A 258 -0.62 14.44 5.33
C PHE A 258 0.74 14.26 6.00
N GLU A 259 1.83 14.64 5.32
CA GLU A 259 3.16 14.68 5.91
C GLU A 259 3.19 15.64 7.11
N GLY A 260 3.79 15.17 8.21
CA GLY A 260 3.85 15.93 9.47
C GLY A 260 2.72 15.62 10.45
N LEU A 261 1.79 14.72 10.11
CA LEU A 261 0.97 14.06 11.13
C LEU A 261 1.84 13.15 12.02
N PRO A 262 1.48 12.96 13.30
CA PRO A 262 2.28 12.18 14.24
C PRO A 262 2.09 10.65 14.11
N TRP A 263 1.60 10.17 12.98
CA TRP A 263 1.50 8.75 12.62
C TRP A 263 1.63 8.59 11.11
N ASP A 264 1.97 7.39 10.65
CA ASP A 264 2.03 7.09 9.23
C ASP A 264 0.62 6.92 8.65
N THR A 265 0.26 7.76 7.67
CA THR A 265 -1.04 7.70 6.99
C THR A 265 -1.03 6.78 5.78
N ALA A 266 0.10 6.14 5.46
CA ALA A 266 0.24 5.23 4.32
C ALA A 266 -0.89 4.19 4.26
N ASP A 267 -1.20 3.59 5.41
CA ASP A 267 -2.25 2.58 5.58
C ASP A 267 -3.68 3.16 5.57
N ASN A 268 -3.83 4.47 5.80
CA ASN A 268 -5.14 5.15 5.82
C ASN A 268 -5.56 5.68 4.43
N ILE A 269 -4.69 5.64 3.43
CA ILE A 269 -4.97 6.23 2.13
C ILE A 269 -4.85 5.14 1.08
N ASP A 270 -6.00 4.79 0.50
CA ASP A 270 -6.09 3.97 -0.69
C ASP A 270 -6.77 4.79 -1.78
N GLN A 271 -5.97 5.33 -2.68
CA GLN A 271 -6.47 6.14 -3.80
C GLN A 271 -7.37 5.32 -4.73
N SER A 272 -7.11 4.02 -4.88
CA SER A 272 -7.89 3.17 -5.78
C SER A 272 -9.34 3.03 -5.32
N ALA A 273 -9.57 3.10 -4.00
CA ALA A 273 -10.92 3.09 -3.44
C ALA A 273 -11.77 4.31 -3.86
N LEU A 274 -11.14 5.43 -4.27
CA LEU A 274 -11.84 6.62 -4.78
C LEU A 274 -12.48 6.37 -6.16
N PHE A 275 -11.86 5.53 -6.99
CA PHE A 275 -12.21 5.36 -8.41
C PHE A 275 -13.58 4.73 -8.65
N HIS A 276 -14.13 4.05 -7.65
CA HIS A 276 -15.40 3.32 -7.77
C HIS A 276 -16.48 3.89 -6.85
N ARG A 277 -16.21 5.03 -6.21
CA ARG A 277 -17.16 5.62 -5.25
C ARG A 277 -18.32 6.36 -5.94
N ASP A 278 -18.04 6.99 -7.09
CA ASP A 278 -19.02 7.76 -7.88
C ASP A 278 -18.64 7.81 -9.36
N ASP A 279 -19.46 7.21 -10.22
CA ASP A 279 -19.18 7.09 -11.66
C ASP A 279 -18.99 8.45 -12.35
N ALA A 280 -19.73 9.49 -11.92
CA ALA A 280 -19.60 10.79 -12.55
C ALA A 280 -18.33 11.55 -12.12
N ALA A 281 -17.87 11.39 -10.88
CA ALA A 281 -16.55 11.85 -10.45
C ALA A 281 -15.45 11.12 -11.23
N SER A 282 -15.53 9.79 -11.35
CA SER A 282 -14.53 9.01 -12.10
C SER A 282 -14.48 9.43 -13.57
N LYS A 283 -15.64 9.67 -14.19
CA LYS A 283 -15.70 10.19 -15.56
C LYS A 283 -15.10 11.59 -15.69
N ALA A 284 -15.44 12.51 -14.77
CA ALA A 284 -14.89 13.86 -14.77
C ALA A 284 -13.37 13.86 -14.53
N ALA A 285 -12.87 12.95 -13.69
CA ALA A 285 -11.44 12.76 -13.46
C ALA A 285 -10.73 12.20 -14.70
N VAL A 286 -11.33 11.24 -15.41
CA VAL A 286 -10.81 10.75 -16.70
C VAL A 286 -10.70 11.91 -17.70
N ASP A 287 -11.74 12.72 -17.85
CA ASP A 287 -11.72 13.85 -18.78
C ASP A 287 -10.61 14.86 -18.41
N ARG A 288 -10.50 15.22 -17.12
CA ARG A 288 -9.47 16.14 -16.62
C ARG A 288 -8.05 15.59 -16.78
N LEU A 289 -7.83 14.30 -16.51
CA LEU A 289 -6.55 13.64 -16.69
C LEU A 289 -6.18 13.54 -18.16
N LEU A 290 -7.14 13.21 -19.04
CA LEU A 290 -6.92 13.17 -20.49
C LEU A 290 -6.45 14.54 -21.01
N ASP A 291 -7.15 15.61 -20.65
CA ASP A 291 -6.76 16.96 -21.06
C ASP A 291 -5.37 17.35 -20.51
N PHE A 292 -5.04 16.91 -19.29
CA PHE A 292 -3.74 17.16 -18.68
C PHE A 292 -2.60 16.40 -19.38
N VAL A 293 -2.78 15.10 -19.68
CA VAL A 293 -1.76 14.29 -20.36
C VAL A 293 -1.61 14.68 -21.83
N GLU A 294 -2.70 15.01 -22.52
CA GLU A 294 -2.67 15.50 -23.91
C GLU A 294 -2.01 16.89 -23.99
N GLY A 295 -2.01 17.66 -22.89
CA GLY A 295 -1.30 18.93 -22.76
C GLY A 295 0.23 18.80 -22.61
N GLY A 296 0.78 17.59 -22.46
CA GLY A 296 2.22 17.32 -22.44
C GLY A 296 2.97 17.73 -21.15
N ASN A 297 2.25 18.10 -20.08
CA ASN A 297 2.85 18.50 -18.79
C ASN A 297 2.73 17.42 -17.70
N ALA A 298 2.24 16.24 -18.05
CA ALA A 298 1.95 15.18 -17.09
C ALA A 298 3.17 14.31 -16.78
N GLY A 299 3.31 13.93 -15.51
CA GLY A 299 4.24 12.89 -15.05
C GLY A 299 3.67 11.49 -15.28
N GLU A 300 4.50 10.47 -15.02
CA GLU A 300 4.10 9.06 -15.15
C GLU A 300 2.88 8.72 -14.27
N GLU A 301 2.79 9.31 -13.08
CA GLU A 301 1.75 9.07 -12.08
C GLU A 301 0.36 9.41 -12.62
N SER A 302 0.24 10.47 -13.44
CA SER A 302 -1.05 10.83 -14.05
C SER A 302 -1.52 9.78 -15.06
N PHE A 303 -0.59 9.21 -15.83
CA PHE A 303 -0.90 8.12 -16.75
C PHE A 303 -1.22 6.83 -16.00
N ASP A 304 -0.57 6.58 -14.87
CA ASP A 304 -0.84 5.43 -14.00
C ASP A 304 -2.29 5.47 -13.48
N THR A 305 -2.70 6.60 -12.88
CA THR A 305 -4.08 6.84 -12.45
C THR A 305 -5.07 6.71 -13.60
N LEU A 306 -4.77 7.29 -14.76
CA LEU A 306 -5.61 7.19 -15.95
C LEU A 306 -5.77 5.72 -16.40
N CYS A 307 -4.70 4.92 -16.32
CA CYS A 307 -4.76 3.51 -16.65
C CYS A 307 -5.62 2.72 -15.66
N GLN A 308 -5.48 2.99 -14.36
CA GLN A 308 -6.29 2.36 -13.31
C GLN A 308 -7.78 2.66 -13.45
N LEU A 309 -8.15 3.86 -13.93
CA LEU A 309 -9.53 4.25 -14.16
C LEU A 309 -10.15 3.60 -15.42
N LEU A 310 -9.34 3.34 -16.44
CA LEU A 310 -9.83 2.97 -17.78
C LEU A 310 -9.63 1.49 -18.14
N PHE A 311 -8.72 0.78 -17.48
CA PHE A 311 -8.34 -0.58 -17.85
C PHE A 311 -8.29 -1.51 -16.64
N SER A 312 -8.33 -2.83 -16.89
CA SER A 312 -8.35 -3.85 -15.84
C SER A 312 -7.46 -5.02 -16.21
N ALA A 313 -6.74 -5.59 -15.25
CA ALA A 313 -5.94 -6.81 -15.45
C ALA A 313 -6.76 -7.98 -16.03
N ASN A 314 -8.07 -8.02 -15.73
CA ASN A 314 -8.96 -9.10 -16.14
C ASN A 314 -9.65 -8.84 -17.49
N ASP A 315 -9.51 -7.64 -18.05
CA ASP A 315 -10.09 -7.27 -19.34
C ASP A 315 -8.99 -6.86 -20.31
N HIS A 316 -8.91 -7.59 -21.41
CA HIS A 316 -7.84 -7.46 -22.39
C HIS A 316 -8.36 -6.64 -23.58
N PRO A 317 -8.04 -5.33 -23.66
CA PRO A 317 -8.60 -4.46 -24.69
C PRO A 317 -8.20 -4.92 -26.09
N ALA A 318 -9.20 -5.02 -26.97
CA ALA A 318 -9.03 -5.35 -28.37
C ALA A 318 -9.35 -4.13 -29.25
N PRO A 319 -8.75 -3.99 -30.45
CA PRO A 319 -8.83 -2.77 -31.28
C PRO A 319 -10.20 -2.44 -31.88
N GLY A 320 -11.26 -3.14 -31.49
CA GLY A 320 -12.66 -2.83 -31.83
C GLY A 320 -13.60 -2.76 -30.63
N ASN A 321 -13.07 -2.91 -29.41
CA ASN A 321 -13.81 -2.87 -28.14
C ASN A 321 -13.33 -1.74 -27.22
N LEU A 322 -12.49 -0.83 -27.73
CA LEU A 322 -12.01 0.31 -26.96
C LEU A 322 -13.08 1.40 -26.87
N THR A 323 -13.29 1.94 -25.68
CA THR A 323 -14.05 3.19 -25.54
C THR A 323 -13.29 4.38 -26.14
N ILE A 324 -13.97 5.51 -26.31
CA ILE A 324 -13.34 6.74 -26.82
C ILE A 324 -12.22 7.18 -25.87
N GLU A 325 -12.46 7.11 -24.58
CA GLU A 325 -11.54 7.49 -23.51
C GLU A 325 -10.33 6.56 -23.47
N GLN A 326 -10.54 5.24 -23.53
CA GLN A 326 -9.45 4.26 -23.63
C GLN A 326 -8.59 4.50 -24.87
N GLN A 327 -9.22 4.81 -26.01
CA GLN A 327 -8.52 5.09 -27.26
C GLN A 327 -7.74 6.40 -27.21
N ARG A 328 -8.24 7.43 -26.51
CA ARG A 328 -7.51 8.69 -26.23
C ARG A 328 -6.31 8.43 -25.31
N ALA A 329 -6.52 7.74 -24.20
CA ALA A 329 -5.47 7.40 -23.23
C ALA A 329 -4.31 6.64 -23.90
N LEU A 330 -4.61 5.61 -24.70
CA LEU A 330 -3.59 4.85 -25.44
C LEU A 330 -2.78 5.73 -26.40
N LYS A 331 -3.43 6.68 -27.09
CA LYS A 331 -2.73 7.61 -27.98
C LYS A 331 -1.86 8.59 -27.19
N ALA A 332 -2.34 9.09 -26.06
CA ALA A 332 -1.58 9.96 -25.18
C ALA A 332 -0.34 9.26 -24.61
N ILE A 333 -0.46 8.00 -24.18
CA ILE A 333 0.66 7.17 -23.72
C ILE A 333 1.71 7.03 -24.83
N VAL A 334 1.28 6.67 -26.05
CA VAL A 334 2.19 6.53 -27.20
C VAL A 334 2.87 7.85 -27.54
N SER A 335 2.13 8.97 -27.55
CA SER A 335 2.69 10.31 -27.77
C SER A 335 3.72 10.69 -26.72
N ALA A 336 3.44 10.43 -25.43
CA ALA A 336 4.38 10.68 -24.35
C ALA A 336 5.70 9.91 -24.52
N ILE A 337 5.62 8.67 -24.99
CA ILE A 337 6.79 7.83 -25.26
C ILE A 337 7.57 8.35 -26.48
N ASP A 338 6.87 8.57 -27.59
CA ASP A 338 7.49 8.80 -28.90
C ASP A 338 7.94 10.26 -29.07
N ASP A 339 7.13 11.22 -28.64
CA ASP A 339 7.36 12.65 -28.87
C ASP A 339 8.09 13.31 -27.69
N HIS A 340 7.82 12.86 -26.47
CA HIS A 340 8.36 13.45 -25.24
C HIS A 340 9.45 12.61 -24.57
N GLY A 341 9.73 11.41 -25.11
CA GLY A 341 10.78 10.52 -24.60
C GLY A 341 10.51 10.01 -23.19
N MET A 342 9.26 10.00 -22.75
CA MET A 342 8.89 9.60 -21.39
C MET A 342 9.19 8.12 -21.17
N VAL A 343 9.75 7.81 -20.00
CA VAL A 343 10.03 6.45 -19.57
C VAL A 343 8.98 6.06 -18.55
N PHE A 344 8.24 5.00 -18.86
CA PHE A 344 7.33 4.37 -17.92
C PHE A 344 8.04 3.26 -17.16
N HIS A 345 8.03 3.37 -15.84
CA HIS A 345 8.43 2.36 -14.88
C HIS A 345 7.29 1.38 -14.55
N THR A 346 6.02 1.77 -14.73
CA THR A 346 4.86 0.90 -14.53
C THR A 346 4.81 -0.26 -15.53
N HIS A 347 4.41 -1.44 -15.06
CA HIS A 347 4.24 -2.63 -15.88
C HIS A 347 2.83 -2.71 -16.49
N PHE A 348 2.62 -2.10 -17.67
CA PHE A 348 1.32 -2.06 -18.38
C PHE A 348 0.44 -3.34 -18.35
N PRO A 349 0.97 -4.57 -18.39
CA PRO A 349 0.16 -5.78 -18.21
C PRO A 349 -0.64 -5.86 -16.91
N CYS A 350 -0.29 -5.12 -15.85
CA CYS A 350 -1.12 -5.01 -14.65
C CYS A 350 -2.49 -4.33 -14.94
N TYR A 351 -2.60 -3.64 -16.06
CA TYR A 351 -3.83 -3.01 -16.54
C TYR A 351 -4.48 -3.80 -17.69
N GLY A 352 -4.04 -5.03 -17.97
CA GLY A 352 -4.49 -5.78 -19.14
C GLY A 352 -3.92 -5.28 -20.46
N LEU A 353 -3.06 -4.26 -20.43
CA LEU A 353 -2.42 -3.64 -21.58
C LEU A 353 -1.18 -4.43 -22.07
N PRO A 354 -0.77 -4.27 -23.34
CA PRO A 354 0.41 -4.95 -23.85
C PRO A 354 1.72 -4.60 -23.13
N ASP A 355 2.65 -5.56 -23.12
CA ASP A 355 3.95 -5.50 -22.45
C ASP A 355 5.07 -4.77 -23.22
N SER A 356 4.82 -4.38 -24.47
CA SER A 356 5.79 -3.70 -25.35
C SER A 356 5.20 -2.46 -26.00
N ARG A 357 6.03 -1.42 -26.19
CA ARG A 357 5.69 -0.20 -26.91
C ARG A 357 5.21 -0.52 -28.32
N ARG A 358 5.81 -1.49 -29.02
CA ARG A 358 5.31 -1.92 -30.34
C ARG A 358 3.85 -2.39 -30.27
N LYS A 359 3.50 -3.27 -29.33
CA LYS A 359 2.12 -3.75 -29.20
C LYS A 359 1.20 -2.61 -28.74
N LEU A 360 1.63 -1.74 -27.84
CA LEU A 360 0.87 -0.54 -27.45
C LEU A 360 0.57 0.36 -28.65
N ARG A 361 1.56 0.67 -29.51
CA ARG A 361 1.36 1.44 -30.75
C ARG A 361 0.34 0.79 -31.67
N ARG A 362 0.44 -0.53 -31.87
CA ARG A 362 -0.52 -1.29 -32.69
C ARG A 362 -1.93 -1.20 -32.13
N LEU A 363 -2.10 -1.43 -30.83
CA LEU A 363 -3.39 -1.30 -30.15
C LEU A 363 -3.95 0.13 -30.27
N ALA A 364 -3.13 1.15 -29.98
CA ALA A 364 -3.50 2.57 -30.11
C ALA A 364 -3.85 2.96 -31.56
N SER A 365 -3.31 2.27 -32.57
CA SER A 365 -3.62 2.50 -33.98
C SER A 365 -4.80 1.68 -34.52
N GLY A 366 -5.50 0.93 -33.66
CA GLY A 366 -6.63 0.09 -34.08
C GLY A 366 -6.22 -1.24 -34.74
N GLN A 367 -4.98 -1.70 -34.56
CA GLN A 367 -4.48 -2.95 -35.13
C GLN A 367 -4.49 -4.10 -34.10
N SER A 368 -4.87 -5.30 -34.54
CA SER A 368 -4.87 -6.52 -33.69
C SER A 368 -3.49 -6.78 -33.08
N THR A 369 -3.48 -7.06 -31.78
CA THR A 369 -2.28 -7.42 -31.01
C THR A 369 -2.51 -8.76 -30.32
N ASP A 370 -1.48 -9.61 -30.33
CA ASP A 370 -1.45 -10.76 -29.43
C ASP A 370 -0.97 -10.26 -28.06
N LEU A 371 -1.88 -10.29 -27.09
CA LEU A 371 -1.65 -9.83 -25.72
C LEU A 371 -0.89 -10.87 -24.89
N ASN A 372 -0.80 -12.12 -25.37
CA ASN A 372 -0.11 -13.16 -24.62
C ASN A 372 1.40 -12.89 -24.57
N ILE A 373 1.91 -12.82 -23.35
CA ILE A 373 3.34 -12.98 -23.11
C ILE A 373 3.63 -14.47 -23.30
N ASP A 374 4.54 -14.81 -24.22
CA ASP A 374 4.98 -16.21 -24.35
C ASP A 374 5.83 -16.55 -23.11
N GLU A 375 5.16 -17.04 -22.05
CA GLU A 375 5.81 -17.43 -20.81
C GLU A 375 6.78 -18.61 -20.98
N SER A 376 6.76 -19.29 -22.13
CA SER A 376 7.78 -20.28 -22.47
C SER A 376 9.13 -19.66 -22.82
N LEU A 377 9.18 -18.36 -23.09
CA LEU A 377 10.43 -17.63 -23.32
C LEU A 377 11.09 -17.20 -21.99
N PRO A 378 12.42 -17.32 -21.89
CA PRO A 378 13.17 -16.76 -20.78
C PRO A 378 13.10 -15.23 -20.77
N ALA A 379 13.26 -14.61 -19.59
CA ALA A 379 13.30 -13.15 -19.47
C ALA A 379 14.33 -12.51 -20.43
N ILE A 380 15.52 -13.11 -20.53
CA ILE A 380 16.54 -12.78 -21.52
C ILE A 380 17.04 -14.06 -22.19
N GLY A 381 16.72 -14.19 -23.48
CA GLY A 381 17.15 -15.26 -24.37
C GLY A 381 18.24 -14.83 -25.35
N ASP A 382 18.79 -15.80 -26.08
CA ASP A 382 19.75 -15.55 -27.14
C ASP A 382 19.08 -14.94 -28.38
N ALA A 383 19.69 -13.95 -29.03
CA ALA A 383 19.09 -13.34 -30.22
C ALA A 383 18.97 -14.31 -31.41
N SER A 384 19.83 -15.33 -31.53
CA SER A 384 19.74 -16.34 -32.58
C SER A 384 18.74 -17.45 -32.26
N ASN A 385 18.43 -17.65 -30.98
CA ASN A 385 17.45 -18.61 -30.50
C ASN A 385 16.79 -18.08 -29.21
N PRO A 386 15.68 -17.34 -29.32
CA PRO A 386 15.01 -16.70 -28.18
C PRO A 386 14.62 -17.64 -27.04
N ARG A 387 14.40 -18.93 -27.32
CA ARG A 387 14.07 -19.94 -26.30
C ARG A 387 15.27 -20.38 -25.46
N ARG A 388 16.49 -20.06 -25.89
CA ARG A 388 17.71 -20.41 -25.16
C ARG A 388 18.02 -19.33 -24.12
N PRO A 389 17.90 -19.59 -22.81
CA PRO A 389 18.18 -18.60 -21.77
C PRO A 389 19.66 -18.18 -21.78
N ARG A 390 19.92 -16.90 -21.50
CA ARG A 390 21.27 -16.37 -21.29
C ARG A 390 21.57 -16.24 -19.81
N ILE A 391 22.80 -16.60 -19.42
CA ILE A 391 23.30 -16.39 -18.06
C ILE A 391 23.65 -14.91 -17.91
N LEU A 392 22.86 -14.16 -17.13
CA LEU A 392 22.96 -12.70 -17.03
C LEU A 392 24.36 -12.20 -16.65
N ARG A 393 25.06 -12.88 -15.72
CA ARG A 393 26.46 -12.53 -15.31
C ARG A 393 27.49 -12.67 -16.43
N ARG A 394 27.16 -13.37 -17.50
CA ARG A 394 28.04 -13.59 -18.65
C ARG A 394 27.74 -12.65 -19.82
N LEU A 395 26.69 -11.84 -19.72
CA LEU A 395 26.38 -10.84 -20.72
C LEU A 395 27.45 -9.75 -20.72
N LYS A 396 27.87 -9.34 -21.91
CA LYS A 396 28.85 -8.28 -22.14
C LYS A 396 28.25 -7.19 -23.00
N SER A 397 28.83 -6.00 -22.89
CA SER A 397 28.51 -4.90 -23.82
C SER A 397 28.67 -5.38 -25.27
N GLY A 398 27.67 -5.09 -26.11
CA GLY A 398 27.59 -5.54 -27.50
C GLY A 398 26.87 -6.89 -27.72
N ASP A 399 26.58 -7.66 -26.67
CA ASP A 399 25.82 -8.91 -26.82
C ASP A 399 24.41 -8.63 -27.36
N ARG A 400 24.02 -9.38 -28.39
CA ARG A 400 22.64 -9.41 -28.89
C ARG A 400 21.80 -10.38 -28.08
N VAL A 401 20.66 -9.90 -27.61
CA VAL A 401 19.72 -10.67 -26.78
C VAL A 401 18.30 -10.48 -27.28
N HIS A 402 17.41 -11.38 -26.85
CA HIS A 402 15.97 -11.25 -26.99
C HIS A 402 15.33 -11.21 -25.60
N SER A 403 14.67 -10.10 -25.25
CA SER A 403 13.81 -10.01 -24.08
C SER A 403 12.42 -10.55 -24.42
N ARG A 404 11.83 -11.35 -23.54
CA ARG A 404 10.43 -11.79 -23.72
C ARG A 404 9.43 -10.63 -23.74
N TYR A 405 9.79 -9.50 -23.14
CA TYR A 405 8.95 -8.31 -23.00
C TYR A 405 9.27 -7.24 -24.06
N PHE A 406 10.56 -7.03 -24.33
CA PHE A 406 11.04 -5.87 -25.12
C PHE A 406 11.60 -6.27 -26.49
N GLY A 407 11.56 -7.55 -26.84
CA GLY A 407 12.09 -8.06 -28.10
C GLY A 407 13.62 -7.98 -28.18
N PHE A 408 14.15 -7.74 -29.37
CA PHE A 408 15.58 -7.76 -29.62
C PHE A 408 16.28 -6.50 -29.11
N GLY A 409 17.48 -6.67 -28.55
CA GLY A 409 18.28 -5.56 -28.06
C GLY A 409 19.76 -5.87 -27.96
N THR A 410 20.53 -4.82 -27.74
CA THR A 410 21.98 -4.86 -27.58
C THR A 410 22.34 -4.48 -26.15
N VAL A 411 23.02 -5.37 -25.44
CA VAL A 411 23.49 -5.10 -24.08
C VAL A 411 24.48 -3.95 -24.11
N MET A 412 24.21 -2.89 -23.35
CA MET A 412 25.13 -1.77 -23.14
C MET A 412 26.07 -2.03 -21.97
N SER A 413 25.52 -2.52 -20.85
CA SER A 413 26.28 -2.91 -19.65
C SER A 413 25.56 -3.96 -18.84
N ALA A 414 26.32 -4.74 -18.07
CA ALA A 414 25.82 -5.70 -17.09
C ALA A 414 26.62 -5.53 -15.79
N THR A 415 26.00 -4.94 -14.77
CA THR A 415 26.66 -4.57 -13.51
C THR A 415 26.13 -5.46 -12.38
N PRO A 416 26.98 -6.31 -11.77
CA PRO A 416 26.60 -7.04 -10.57
C PRO A 416 26.33 -6.07 -9.40
N ARG A 417 25.28 -6.34 -8.64
CA ARG A 417 24.90 -5.70 -7.37
C ARG A 417 24.89 -6.77 -6.26
N ASP A 418 24.71 -6.37 -5.01
CA ASP A 418 24.79 -7.28 -3.85
C ASP A 418 23.82 -8.47 -3.94
N TYR A 419 22.62 -8.26 -4.50
CA TYR A 419 21.60 -9.30 -4.67
C TYR A 419 21.12 -9.49 -6.12
N ASP A 420 21.42 -8.60 -7.06
CA ASP A 420 20.91 -8.65 -8.43
C ASP A 420 21.96 -8.24 -9.50
N ILE A 421 21.53 -8.16 -10.77
CA ILE A 421 22.35 -7.67 -11.88
C ILE A 421 21.56 -6.57 -12.57
N GLU A 422 22.14 -5.37 -12.61
CA GLU A 422 21.64 -4.26 -13.40
C GLU A 422 22.09 -4.43 -14.86
N LEU A 423 21.15 -4.69 -15.76
CA LEU A 423 21.38 -4.77 -17.19
C LEU A 423 20.87 -3.51 -17.87
N ARG A 424 21.76 -2.80 -18.57
CA ARG A 424 21.37 -1.73 -19.48
C ARG A 424 21.35 -2.28 -20.89
N ILE A 425 20.21 -2.20 -21.56
CA ILE A 425 20.01 -2.76 -22.90
C ILE A 425 19.38 -1.68 -23.77
N GLU A 426 19.91 -1.48 -24.97
CA GLU A 426 19.28 -0.69 -26.01
C GLU A 426 18.49 -1.64 -26.91
N PHE A 427 17.18 -1.68 -26.68
CA PHE A 427 16.23 -2.48 -27.47
C PHE A 427 15.91 -1.78 -28.78
N ASP A 428 15.84 -2.56 -29.86
CA ASP A 428 15.73 -2.03 -31.23
C ASP A 428 14.47 -1.19 -31.43
N GLU A 429 13.37 -1.59 -30.81
CA GLU A 429 12.05 -0.95 -30.94
C GLU A 429 11.63 -0.16 -29.69
N GLU A 430 12.27 -0.43 -28.54
CA GLU A 430 11.86 0.09 -27.23
C GLU A 430 12.84 1.16 -26.70
N GLY A 431 14.06 1.22 -27.21
CA GLY A 431 15.09 2.17 -26.77
C GLY A 431 15.86 1.68 -25.55
N ARG A 432 16.41 2.61 -24.75
CA ARG A 432 17.27 2.27 -23.62
C ARG A 432 16.46 1.92 -22.38
N HIS A 433 16.70 0.74 -21.84
CA HIS A 433 16.10 0.28 -20.60
C HIS A 433 17.18 -0.18 -19.62
N THR A 434 16.92 0.06 -18.33
CA THR A 434 17.70 -0.50 -17.22
C THR A 434 16.84 -1.53 -16.51
N LEU A 435 17.34 -2.77 -16.44
CA LEU A 435 16.63 -3.92 -15.86
C LEU A 435 17.39 -4.42 -14.63
N GLY A 436 16.77 -4.36 -13.45
CA GLY A 436 17.27 -5.07 -12.26
C GLY A 436 16.79 -6.52 -12.29
N LEU A 437 17.68 -7.45 -12.62
CA LEU A 437 17.36 -8.87 -12.71
C LEU A 437 18.13 -9.65 -11.65
N ASN A 438 17.42 -10.11 -10.63
CA ASN A 438 18.00 -10.90 -9.56
C ASN A 438 18.14 -12.38 -9.99
N GLN A 439 19.31 -12.99 -9.76
CA GLN A 439 19.60 -14.37 -10.23
C GLN A 439 18.73 -15.43 -9.54
N SER A 440 18.14 -15.09 -8.42
CA SER A 440 17.28 -15.96 -7.62
C SER A 440 15.91 -15.34 -7.43
N VAL A 441 15.25 -14.92 -8.51
CA VAL A 441 13.96 -14.23 -8.39
C VAL A 441 13.01 -14.55 -9.56
N LEU A 442 12.16 -15.53 -9.28
CA LEU A 442 10.72 -15.45 -9.57
C LEU A 442 9.97 -14.59 -8.51
N GLN A 443 10.68 -13.91 -7.61
CA GLN A 443 10.20 -13.52 -6.28
C GLN A 443 10.25 -12.01 -5.93
N PHE A 444 10.41 -11.09 -6.88
CA PHE A 444 10.62 -9.66 -6.58
C PHE A 444 9.91 -8.78 -7.61
N LEU A 445 9.95 -9.16 -8.89
CA LEU A 445 8.97 -8.67 -9.87
C LEU A 445 7.56 -9.16 -9.54
N LEU A 446 7.41 -10.34 -8.95
CA LEU A 446 6.10 -10.77 -8.46
C LEU A 446 5.74 -10.14 -7.11
N CYS A 447 6.68 -9.77 -6.23
CA CYS A 447 6.32 -9.13 -4.96
C CYS A 447 5.89 -7.67 -5.13
N TYR A 448 6.49 -6.92 -6.06
CA TYR A 448 6.03 -5.57 -6.39
C TYR A 448 4.69 -5.59 -7.15
N VAL A 449 4.52 -6.54 -8.07
CA VAL A 449 3.25 -6.76 -8.80
C VAL A 449 2.16 -7.34 -7.89
N LEU A 450 2.47 -8.22 -6.94
CA LEU A 450 1.50 -8.74 -5.96
C LEU A 450 1.16 -7.71 -4.88
N TYR A 451 2.11 -6.85 -4.49
CA TYR A 451 1.82 -5.70 -3.63
C TYR A 451 0.87 -4.72 -4.32
N LEU A 452 1.10 -4.41 -5.60
CA LEU A 452 0.18 -3.62 -6.42
C LEU A 452 -1.17 -4.33 -6.62
N ILE A 453 -1.21 -5.64 -6.90
CA ILE A 453 -2.45 -6.41 -7.03
C ILE A 453 -3.22 -6.46 -5.71
N TRP A 454 -2.56 -6.64 -4.57
CA TRP A 454 -3.18 -6.60 -3.24
C TRP A 454 -3.80 -5.22 -2.96
N ARG A 455 -3.09 -4.14 -3.33
CA ARG A 455 -3.61 -2.77 -3.28
C ARG A 455 -4.82 -2.55 -4.21
N LEU A 456 -4.75 -3.04 -5.44
CA LEU A 456 -5.78 -2.86 -6.47
C LEU A 456 -7.02 -3.75 -6.28
N THR A 457 -6.94 -4.80 -5.46
CA THR A 457 -8.04 -5.75 -5.20
C THR A 457 -8.78 -5.51 -3.89
N GLY A 458 -8.44 -4.44 -3.16
CA GLY A 458 -9.22 -3.95 -2.01
C GLY A 458 -9.46 -4.97 -0.90
N GLY A 459 -8.53 -5.90 -0.66
CA GLY A 459 -8.58 -6.83 0.47
C GLY A 459 -9.91 -7.59 0.63
N GLN A 460 -10.60 -7.94 -0.47
CA GLN A 460 -11.84 -8.72 -0.36
C GLN A 460 -11.53 -10.20 -0.14
N SER A 461 -11.71 -10.65 1.10
CA SER A 461 -12.00 -12.05 1.41
C SER A 461 -13.27 -12.46 0.65
N ALA A 462 -13.15 -13.42 -0.27
CA ALA A 462 -14.30 -13.99 -0.95
C ALA A 462 -15.24 -14.65 0.08
N GLU A 463 -16.49 -14.19 0.16
CA GLU A 463 -17.53 -14.93 0.86
C GLU A 463 -17.78 -16.27 0.12
N PRO A 464 -17.89 -17.40 0.85
CA PRO A 464 -18.18 -18.67 0.22
C PRO A 464 -19.62 -18.68 -0.32
N GLY A 465 -19.75 -18.79 -1.64
CA GLY A 465 -21.03 -18.96 -2.31
C GLY A 465 -21.77 -20.18 -1.78
N THR A 466 -22.97 -19.95 -1.26
CA THR A 466 -23.97 -20.97 -0.92
C THR A 466 -24.38 -21.73 -2.18
N SER A 467 -24.04 -23.02 -2.22
CA SER A 467 -24.67 -23.98 -3.12
C SER A 467 -26.05 -24.38 -2.57
N GLU A 468 -27.11 -24.07 -3.30
CA GLU A 468 -28.44 -24.71 -3.30
C GLU A 468 -29.11 -24.14 -4.56
N SER A 469 -29.58 -24.89 -5.57
CA SER A 469 -30.10 -26.26 -5.65
C SER A 469 -29.81 -26.89 -7.02
#